data_AF-A0A1H3IXX4-F1
#
_entry.id   AF-A0A1H3IXX4-F1
#
_cell.length_a   1.000
_cell.length_b   1.000
_cell.length_c   1.000
_cell.angle_alpha   90.00
_cell.angle_beta   90.00
_cell.angle_gamma   90.00
#
_symmetry.space_group_name_H-M   'P 1'
#
loop_
_entity.id
_entity.type
_entity.pdbx_description
1 polymer ?
#
loop_
_entity_poly.entity_id
_entity_poly.type
_entity_poly.pdbx_seq_one_letter_code
_entity_poly.pdbx_strand_id
1 'polypeptide(L)'
;MSRKTRLLELMMKRETLRLRQKADALCGLVGDQTRLSDLDEKLADLILENSKNHGSQTVSALRSQAFYGREMAEKREFAQNRLEFLGREIVTAQTQLAQSKQKEKMIEERASQERRLLAQDALDLADRLRPAQKIERKL
;
A
#
# COMPACT_ATOMS: atom_id res chain seq x y z
N MET A 1 3.36 34.19 -2.76
CA MET A 1 3.46 32.86 -2.11
C MET A 1 4.74 32.79 -1.29
N SER A 2 4.66 32.46 0.00
CA SER A 2 5.83 32.32 0.88
C SER A 2 6.67 31.09 0.50
N ARG A 3 8.00 31.16 0.69
CA ARG A 3 8.93 30.03 0.48
C ARG A 3 8.52 28.80 1.30
N LYS A 4 7.98 29.01 2.50
CA LYS A 4 7.50 27.96 3.41
C LYS A 4 6.25 27.26 2.86
N THR A 5 5.29 28.01 2.30
CA THR A 5 4.10 27.45 1.63
C THR A 5 4.49 26.58 0.44
N ARG A 6 5.41 27.06 -0.40
CA ARG A 6 5.90 26.30 -1.57
C ARG A 6 6.60 24.99 -1.16
N LEU A 7 7.37 25.02 -0.07
CA LEU A 7 8.02 23.83 0.46
C LEU A 7 6.99 22.79 0.93
N LEU A 8 5.96 23.22 1.67
CA LEU A 8 4.90 22.32 2.14
C LEU A 8 4.14 21.68 0.99
N GLU A 9 3.84 22.42 -0.07
CA GLU A 9 3.20 21.89 -1.28
C GLU A 9 4.06 20.85 -2.00
N LEU A 10 5.37 21.09 -2.12
CA LEU A 10 6.29 20.10 -2.69
C LEU A 10 6.41 18.85 -1.80
N MET A 11 6.41 19.02 -0.48
CA MET A 11 6.40 17.91 0.46
C MET A 11 5.14 17.06 0.35
N MET A 12 3.96 17.68 0.22
CA MET A 12 2.70 16.98 -0.03
C MET A 12 2.77 16.17 -1.33
N LYS A 13 3.12 16.81 -2.45
CA LYS A 13 3.24 16.13 -3.76
C LYS A 13 4.18 14.92 -3.70
N ARG A 14 5.31 15.07 -3.03
CA ARG A 14 6.28 13.97 -2.84
C ARG A 14 5.67 12.83 -2.04
N GLU A 15 4.95 13.12 -0.97
CA GLU A 15 4.36 12.07 -0.12
C GLU A 15 3.20 11.37 -0.80
N THR A 16 2.36 12.08 -1.56
CA THR A 16 1.30 11.49 -2.37
C THR A 16 1.86 10.54 -3.44
N LEU A 17 2.97 10.90 -4.10
CA LEU A 17 3.65 10.00 -5.05
C LEU A 17 4.18 8.74 -4.37
N ARG A 18 4.80 8.88 -3.20
CA ARG A 18 5.30 7.73 -2.41
C ARG A 18 4.16 6.83 -1.94
N LEU A 19 3.03 7.40 -1.54
CA LEU A 19 1.85 6.66 -1.13
C LEU A 19 1.30 5.82 -2.28
N ARG A 20 1.21 6.41 -3.47
CA ARG A 20 0.80 5.69 -4.68
C ARG A 20 1.74 4.53 -4.98
N GLN A 21 3.05 4.77 -4.99
CA GLN A 21 4.05 3.71 -5.22
C GLN A 21 3.92 2.56 -4.21
N LYS A 22 3.74 2.87 -2.93
CA LYS A 22 3.52 1.86 -1.88
C LYS A 22 2.22 1.10 -2.06
N ALA A 23 1.15 1.78 -2.44
CA ALA A 23 -0.15 1.15 -2.71
C ALA A 23 -0.09 0.22 -3.93
N ASP A 24 0.58 0.66 -5.00
CA ASP A 24 0.78 -0.14 -6.22
C ASP A 24 1.61 -1.40 -5.91
N ALA A 25 2.70 -1.26 -5.14
CA ALA A 25 3.52 -2.39 -4.69
C ALA A 25 2.72 -3.37 -3.80
N LEU A 26 1.91 -2.86 -2.87
CA LEU A 26 1.03 -3.68 -2.04
C LEU A 26 0.00 -4.45 -2.88
N CYS A 27 -0.58 -3.79 -3.90
CA CYS A 27 -1.51 -4.43 -4.82
C CYS A 27 -0.84 -5.57 -5.60
N GLY A 28 0.40 -5.37 -6.04
CA GLY A 28 1.21 -6.41 -6.67
C GLY A 28 1.44 -7.61 -5.75
N LEU A 29 1.86 -7.38 -4.50
CA LEU A 29 2.08 -8.44 -3.52
C LEU A 29 0.80 -9.25 -3.23
N VAL A 30 -0.34 -8.57 -3.09
CA VAL A 30 -1.64 -9.22 -2.89
C VAL A 30 -2.02 -10.05 -4.13
N GLY A 31 -1.81 -9.52 -5.33
CA GLY A 31 -2.06 -10.25 -6.58
C GLY A 31 -1.17 -11.48 -6.74
N ASP A 32 0.09 -11.41 -6.32
CA ASP A 32 0.99 -12.57 -6.30
C ASP A 32 0.56 -13.60 -5.26
N GLN A 33 0.11 -13.16 -4.08
CA GLN A 33 -0.43 -14.05 -3.05
C GLN A 33 -1.66 -14.80 -3.54
N THR A 34 -2.61 -14.13 -4.21
CA THR A 34 -3.81 -14.79 -4.74
C THR A 34 -3.45 -15.83 -5.80
N ARG A 35 -2.57 -15.48 -6.75
CA ARG A 35 -2.14 -16.43 -7.79
C ARG A 35 -1.44 -17.65 -7.21
N LEU A 36 -0.63 -17.44 -6.19
CA LEU A 36 0.09 -18.53 -5.54
C LEU A 36 -0.83 -19.40 -4.69
N SER A 37 -1.86 -18.82 -4.07
CA SER A 37 -2.91 -19.55 -3.36
C SER A 37 -3.67 -20.47 -4.32
N ASP A 38 -4.07 -19.94 -5.48
CA ASP A 38 -4.74 -20.73 -6.52
C ASP A 38 -3.85 -21.89 -7.03
N LEU A 39 -2.53 -21.69 -7.07
CA LEU A 39 -1.57 -22.74 -7.44
C LEU A 39 -1.40 -23.79 -6.35
N ASP A 40 -1.36 -23.39 -5.07
CA ASP A 40 -1.32 -24.33 -3.94
C ASP A 40 -2.57 -25.22 -3.90
N GLU A 41 -3.75 -24.64 -4.11
CA GLU A 41 -5.01 -25.37 -4.18
C GLU A 41 -5.00 -26.40 -5.33
N LYS A 42 -4.59 -25.99 -6.54
CA LYS A 42 -4.46 -26.91 -7.68
C LYS A 42 -3.45 -28.03 -7.43
N LEU A 43 -2.33 -27.72 -6.78
CA LEU A 43 -1.33 -28.74 -6.40
C LEU A 43 -1.90 -29.70 -5.36
N ALA A 44 -2.68 -29.20 -4.40
CA ALA A 44 -3.36 -30.03 -3.41
C ALA A 44 -4.32 -31.02 -4.08
N ASP A 45 -5.13 -30.56 -5.03
CA ASP A 45 -6.07 -31.38 -5.79
C ASP A 45 -5.33 -32.44 -6.63
N LEU A 46 -4.28 -32.05 -7.35
CA LEU A 46 -3.47 -32.97 -8.15
C LEU A 46 -2.77 -34.04 -7.31
N ILE A 47 -2.26 -33.69 -6.13
CA ILE A 47 -1.68 -34.66 -5.20
C ILE A 47 -2.75 -35.63 -4.71
N LEU A 48 -3.94 -35.13 -4.40
CA LEU A 48 -5.05 -35.96 -3.94
C LEU A 48 -5.50 -36.92 -5.05
N GLU A 49 -5.61 -36.45 -6.29
CA GLU A 49 -5.90 -37.28 -7.45
C GLU A 49 -4.83 -38.32 -7.72
N ASN A 50 -3.55 -37.92 -7.67
CA ASN A 50 -2.41 -38.80 -7.83
C ASN A 50 -2.38 -39.88 -6.72
N SER A 51 -2.91 -39.62 -5.53
CA SER A 51 -2.98 -40.62 -4.45
C SER A 51 -4.11 -41.66 -4.60
N LYS A 52 -5.04 -41.47 -5.55
CA LYS A 52 -6.16 -42.40 -5.75
C LYS A 52 -5.68 -43.71 -6.37
N ASN A 53 -6.16 -44.83 -5.83
CA ASN A 53 -5.88 -46.16 -6.37
C ASN A 53 -6.69 -46.39 -7.66
N HIS A 54 -6.01 -46.51 -8.79
CA HIS A 54 -6.63 -46.80 -10.09
C HIS A 54 -6.57 -48.30 -10.44
N GLY A 55 -7.10 -49.15 -9.56
CA GLY A 55 -7.19 -50.59 -9.80
C GLY A 55 -5.84 -51.25 -10.12
N SER A 56 -5.82 -52.21 -11.05
CA SER A 56 -4.58 -52.86 -11.48
C SER A 56 -3.74 -51.92 -12.33
N GLN A 57 -2.59 -51.49 -11.80
CA GLN A 57 -1.63 -50.62 -12.48
C GLN A 57 -0.35 -51.39 -12.86
N THR A 58 0.31 -50.96 -13.93
CA THR A 58 1.64 -51.47 -14.27
C THR A 58 2.70 -50.91 -13.33
N VAL A 59 3.81 -51.62 -13.16
CA VAL A 59 4.95 -51.13 -12.34
C VAL A 59 5.49 -49.79 -12.86
N SER A 60 5.45 -49.56 -14.17
CA SER A 60 5.85 -48.29 -14.77
C SER A 60 4.91 -47.14 -14.36
N ALA A 61 3.60 -47.37 -14.36
CA ALA A 61 2.61 -46.39 -13.91
C ALA A 61 2.77 -46.06 -12.41
N LEU A 62 3.05 -47.05 -11.58
CA LEU A 62 3.33 -46.84 -10.14
C LEU A 62 4.59 -45.99 -9.91
N ARG A 63 5.65 -46.21 -10.71
CA ARG A 63 6.88 -45.41 -10.62
C ARG A 63 6.68 -43.97 -11.05
N SER A 64 5.96 -43.72 -12.15
CA SER A 64 5.68 -42.36 -12.60
C SER A 64 4.77 -41.63 -11.61
N GLN A 65 3.76 -42.30 -11.08
CA GLN A 65 2.88 -41.78 -10.04
C GLN A 65 3.68 -41.35 -8.81
N ALA A 66 4.56 -42.20 -8.29
CA ALA A 66 5.43 -41.87 -7.16
C ALA A 66 6.41 -40.71 -7.46
N PHE A 67 6.97 -40.66 -8.67
CA PHE A 67 7.86 -39.58 -9.08
C PHE A 67 7.13 -38.23 -9.13
N TYR A 68 6.03 -38.15 -9.88
CA TYR A 68 5.25 -36.91 -9.99
C TYR A 68 4.60 -36.51 -8.67
N GLY A 69 4.16 -37.47 -7.85
CA GLY A 69 3.63 -37.18 -6.52
C GLY A 69 4.65 -36.51 -5.61
N ARG A 70 5.91 -36.95 -5.65
CA ARG A 70 7.01 -36.28 -4.91
C ARG A 70 7.28 -34.89 -5.46
N GLU A 71 7.40 -34.75 -6.78
CA GLU A 71 7.65 -33.45 -7.41
C GLU A 71 6.54 -32.43 -7.06
N MET A 72 5.27 -32.83 -7.17
CA MET A 72 4.14 -31.98 -6.80
C MET A 72 4.14 -31.60 -5.32
N ALA A 73 4.49 -32.55 -4.43
CA ALA A 73 4.60 -32.28 -2.99
C ALA A 73 5.70 -31.25 -2.68
N GLU A 74 6.88 -31.38 -3.31
CA GLU A 74 7.98 -30.42 -3.17
C GLU A 74 7.58 -29.02 -3.69
N LYS A 75 6.89 -28.95 -4.84
CA LYS A 75 6.38 -27.67 -5.37
C LYS A 75 5.35 -27.04 -4.45
N ARG A 76 4.51 -27.85 -3.81
CA ARG A 76 3.49 -27.39 -2.86
C ARG A 76 4.14 -26.84 -1.59
N GLU A 77 5.14 -27.51 -1.05
CA GLU A 77 5.90 -27.01 0.10
C GLU A 77 6.55 -25.64 -0.22
N PHE A 78 7.14 -25.51 -1.40
CA PHE A 78 7.68 -24.23 -1.86
C PHE A 78 6.59 -23.14 -1.96
N ALA A 79 5.42 -23.48 -2.51
CA ALA A 79 4.30 -22.54 -2.62
C ALA A 79 3.83 -22.07 -1.24
N GLN A 80 3.70 -22.97 -0.26
CA GLN A 80 3.31 -22.65 1.11
C GLN A 80 4.34 -21.74 1.81
N ASN A 81 5.63 -22.06 1.69
CA ASN A 81 6.70 -21.24 2.23
C ASN A 81 6.68 -19.82 1.63
N ARG A 82 6.42 -19.72 0.32
CA ARG A 82 6.32 -18.43 -0.36
C ARG A 82 5.05 -17.67 0.01
N LEU A 83 3.92 -18.35 0.22
CA LEU A 83 2.68 -17.73 0.74
C LEU A 83 2.89 -17.14 2.13
N GLU A 84 3.57 -17.87 3.02
CA GLU A 84 3.89 -17.36 4.36
C GLU A 84 4.78 -16.11 4.27
N PHE A 85 5.81 -16.15 3.43
CA PHE A 85 6.67 -15.00 3.17
C PHE A 85 5.89 -13.80 2.64
N LEU A 86 5.05 -13.98 1.62
CA LEU A 86 4.20 -12.93 1.06
C LEU A 86 3.24 -12.35 2.11
N GLY A 87 2.67 -13.19 2.98
CA GLY A 87 1.84 -12.74 4.10
C GLY A 87 2.57 -11.76 5.02
N ARG A 88 3.82 -12.08 5.39
CA ARG A 88 4.66 -11.19 6.23
C ARG A 88 5.01 -9.89 5.50
N GLU A 89 5.32 -9.96 4.20
CA GLU A 89 5.61 -8.77 3.40
C GLU A 89 4.40 -7.85 3.24
N ILE A 90 3.21 -8.41 3.00
CA ILE A 90 1.95 -7.66 2.89
C ILE A 90 1.65 -6.91 4.20
N VAL A 91 1.77 -7.57 5.35
CA VAL A 91 1.56 -6.93 6.66
C VAL A 91 2.55 -5.77 6.87
N THR A 92 3.81 -5.98 6.49
CA THR A 92 4.86 -4.94 6.56
C THR A 92 4.54 -3.77 5.64
N ALA A 93 4.15 -4.04 4.39
CA ALA A 93 3.79 -3.03 3.40
C ALA A 93 2.54 -2.24 3.82
N GLN A 94 1.52 -2.90 4.38
CA GLN A 94 0.33 -2.25 4.95
C GLN A 94 0.71 -1.30 6.09
N THR A 95 1.58 -1.74 7.00
CA THR A 95 2.07 -0.92 8.11
C THR A 95 2.82 0.32 7.60
N GLN A 96 3.72 0.14 6.63
CA GLN A 96 4.46 1.25 6.01
C GLN A 96 3.56 2.21 5.22
N LEU A 97 2.48 1.71 4.61
CA LEU A 97 1.47 2.52 3.94
C LEU A 97 0.68 3.35 4.95
N ALA A 98 0.24 2.75 6.05
CA ALA A 98 -0.46 3.45 7.14
C ALA A 98 0.39 4.57 7.74
N GLN A 99 1.68 4.30 8.01
CA GLN A 99 2.62 5.32 8.47
C GLN A 99 2.79 6.48 7.47
N SER A 100 2.87 6.20 6.17
CA SER A 100 2.93 7.25 5.16
C SER A 100 1.63 8.05 5.06
N LYS A 101 0.45 7.42 5.24
CA LYS A 101 -0.84 8.13 5.28
C LYS A 101 -0.90 9.09 6.47
N GLN A 102 -0.37 8.67 7.63
CA GLN A 102 -0.27 9.55 8.79
C GLN A 102 0.67 10.73 8.54
N LYS A 103 1.81 10.51 7.86
CA LYS A 103 2.73 11.58 7.47
C LYS A 103 2.12 12.58 6.50
N GLU A 104 1.37 12.10 5.50
CA GLU A 104 0.64 12.97 4.56
C GLU A 104 -0.34 13.88 5.31
N LYS A 105 -1.17 13.33 6.20
CA LYS A 105 -2.11 14.10 7.03
C LYS A 105 -1.40 15.18 7.85
N MET A 106 -0.29 14.85 8.52
CA MET A 106 0.48 15.84 9.29
C MET A 106 1.03 16.97 8.42
N ILE A 107 1.47 16.69 7.19
CA ILE A 107 1.97 17.72 6.27
C ILE A 107 0.82 18.59 5.78
N GLU A 108 -0.33 17.99 5.46
CA GLU A 108 -1.54 18.70 5.04
C GLU A 108 -2.05 19.63 6.14
N GLU A 109 -2.12 19.16 7.39
CA GLU A 109 -2.48 19.97 8.55
C GLU A 109 -1.55 21.17 8.69
N ARG A 110 -0.23 20.97 8.60
CA ARG A 110 0.76 22.06 8.64
C ARG A 110 0.60 23.04 7.48
N ALA A 111 0.32 22.55 6.28
CA ALA A 111 0.04 23.40 5.11
C ALA A 111 -1.22 24.25 5.31
N SER A 112 -2.27 23.66 5.89
CA SER A 112 -3.52 24.37 6.20
C SER A 112 -3.32 25.45 7.26
N GLN A 113 -2.56 25.17 8.31
CA GLN A 113 -2.20 26.12 9.36
C GLN A 113 -1.40 27.29 8.79
N GLU A 114 -0.40 27.01 7.95
CA GLU A 114 0.41 28.06 7.32
C GLU A 114 -0.44 28.98 6.43
N ARG A 115 -1.38 28.42 5.67
CA ARG A 115 -2.31 29.22 4.85
C ARG A 115 -3.21 30.11 5.70
N ARG A 116 -3.69 29.62 6.84
CA ARG A 116 -4.49 30.40 7.79
C ARG A 116 -3.69 31.54 8.40
N LEU A 117 -2.45 31.27 8.84
CA LEU A 117 -1.56 32.30 9.38
C LEU A 117 -1.27 33.40 8.35
N LEU A 118 -0.95 33.03 7.11
CA LEU A 118 -0.73 34.02 6.05
C LEU A 118 -1.97 34.85 5.73
N ALA A 119 -3.17 34.26 5.82
CA ALA A 119 -4.42 34.99 5.63
C ALA A 119 -4.68 35.96 6.80
N GLN A 120 -4.41 35.55 8.04
CA GLN A 120 -4.50 36.42 9.22
C GLN A 120 -3.49 37.57 9.14
N ASP A 121 -2.23 37.29 8.82
CA ASP A 121 -1.20 38.33 8.65
C ASP A 121 -1.59 39.35 7.58
N ALA A 122 -2.24 38.91 6.50
CA ALA A 122 -2.73 39.80 5.44
C ALA A 122 -3.90 40.68 5.91
N LEU A 123 -4.83 40.14 6.71
CA LEU A 123 -5.92 40.90 7.31
C LEU A 123 -5.41 41.91 8.33
N ASP A 124 -4.49 41.51 9.21
CA ASP A 124 -3.88 42.39 10.22
C ASP A 124 -3.10 43.54 9.56
N LEU A 125 -2.39 43.25 8.45
CA LEU A 125 -1.72 44.27 7.67
C LEU A 125 -2.72 45.23 7.01
N ALA A 126 -3.80 44.70 6.41
CA ALA A 126 -4.85 45.53 5.82
C ALA A 126 -5.48 46.46 6.87
N ASP A 127 -5.71 45.95 8.07
CA ASP A 127 -6.29 46.68 9.20
C ASP A 127 -5.41 47.81 9.70
N ARG A 128 -4.09 47.59 9.76
CA ARG A 128 -3.11 48.64 10.09
C ARG A 128 -3.00 49.71 9.02
N LEU A 129 -3.24 49.36 7.76
CA LEU A 129 -3.19 50.29 6.62
C LEU A 129 -4.51 51.00 6.37
N ARG A 130 -5.59 50.69 7.13
CA ARG A 130 -6.87 51.41 7.00
C ARG A 130 -6.69 52.87 7.47
N PRO A 131 -6.96 53.88 6.62
CA PRO A 131 -6.88 55.27 7.04
C PRO A 131 -7.96 55.55 8.09
N ALA A 132 -7.62 56.35 9.11
CA ALA A 132 -8.56 56.78 10.12
C ALA A 132 -9.76 57.46 9.44
N GLN A 133 -10.95 56.86 9.57
CA GLN A 133 -12.18 57.47 9.10
C GLN A 133 -12.34 58.78 9.89
N LYS A 134 -12.19 59.92 9.21
CA LYS A 134 -12.56 61.22 9.75
C LYS A 134 -14.06 61.16 10.03
N ILE A 135 -14.41 61.03 11.30
CA ILE A 135 -15.79 61.19 11.76
C ILE A 135 -16.10 62.68 11.62
N GLU A 136 -16.65 63.07 10.47
CA GLU A 136 -17.28 64.38 10.33
C GLU A 136 -18.55 64.38 11.21
N ARG A 137 -18.38 64.84 12.46
CA ARG A 137 -19.52 65.24 13.29
C ARG A 137 -20.15 66.46 12.62
N LYS A 138 -21.25 66.26 11.91
CA LYS A 138 -22.17 67.34 11.55
C LYS A 138 -22.82 67.83 12.84
N LEU A 139 -22.46 69.06 13.24
CA LEU A 139 -23.19 69.89 14.18
C LEU A 139 -24.42 70.49 13.48
#